data_AF-A0A8B6LR30-F1
#
_entry.id   AF-A0A8B6LR30-F1
#
_cell.length_a   1.000
_cell.length_b   1.000
_cell.length_c   1.000
_cell.angle_alpha   90.00
_cell.angle_beta   90.00
_cell.angle_gamma   90.00
#
_symmetry.space_group_name_H-M   'P 1'
#
loop_
_entity.id
_entity.type
_entity.pdbx_description
1 polymer ?
#
loop_
_entity_poly.entity_id
_entity_poly.type
_entity_poly.pdbx_seq_one_letter_code
_entity_poly.pdbx_strand_id
1 'polypeptide(L)'
;MRESDARVSFHDEAPWFRIEVQHPRIEELTRTLRFVRAQPTETGVRWTQPTWLDRFWIDQLPKDAFELANFVQGFSEEYRIPTDLTRLRLAIARDPSRKEVEEHGPELRPEIVALAKLGLDDPPAQVRASFERDGCAHDLIINWLSAELWEHLVPLLKDWPWEFWRLSRASGRIEVSLQAPLRVMLERDPAPRWGPIYSIVLVEQPSEGEPRFAPWRQVGVAAVHERLQSFLNSAREDAGSGSPRALTP
;
A
#
# COMPACT_ATOMS: atom_id res chain seq x y z
N MET A 1 5.88 -18.06 -10.37
CA MET A 1 5.31 -18.64 -9.13
C MET A 1 4.22 -17.68 -8.70
N ARG A 2 2.94 -18.08 -8.61
CA ARG A 2 1.89 -17.17 -8.12
C ARG A 2 2.07 -17.07 -6.61
N GLU A 3 2.60 -15.95 -6.14
CA GLU A 3 2.84 -15.70 -4.72
C GLU A 3 1.49 -15.54 -4.01
N SER A 4 1.16 -16.52 -3.17
CA SER A 4 -0.11 -16.57 -2.46
C SER A 4 -0.10 -15.65 -1.24
N ASP A 5 -1.28 -15.45 -0.66
CA ASP A 5 -1.56 -14.72 0.59
C ASP A 5 -0.95 -15.39 1.84
N ALA A 6 0.37 -15.61 1.85
CA ALA A 6 1.05 -16.25 2.97
C ALA A 6 0.88 -15.43 4.25
N ARG A 7 0.65 -16.15 5.35
CA ARG A 7 0.59 -15.56 6.68
C ARG A 7 1.97 -15.60 7.32
N VAL A 8 2.45 -14.46 7.78
CA VAL A 8 3.71 -14.34 8.51
C VAL A 8 3.40 -14.01 9.97
N SER A 9 3.81 -14.87 10.89
CA SER A 9 3.61 -14.67 12.33
C SER A 9 4.96 -14.55 13.04
N PHE A 10 5.11 -13.52 13.87
CA PHE A 10 6.30 -13.31 14.70
C PHE A 10 5.99 -13.59 16.17
N HIS A 11 6.90 -14.28 16.87
CA HIS A 11 6.76 -14.65 18.27
C HIS A 11 8.06 -14.34 19.06
N ASP A 12 7.91 -13.69 20.22
CA ASP A 12 8.98 -13.55 21.24
C ASP A 12 8.93 -14.78 22.17
N GLU A 13 9.90 -15.68 22.02
CA GLU A 13 10.01 -16.93 22.79
C GLU A 13 11.38 -17.01 23.47
N ALA A 14 11.75 -15.95 24.21
CA ALA A 14 13.07 -15.76 24.79
C ALA A 14 13.68 -17.06 25.38
N PRO A 15 14.92 -17.43 24.98
CA PRO A 15 15.90 -16.62 24.26
C PRO A 15 15.71 -16.61 22.73
N TRP A 16 14.69 -17.28 22.21
CA TRP A 16 14.45 -17.42 20.77
C TRP A 16 13.48 -16.37 20.25
N PHE A 17 13.64 -16.03 18.98
CA PHE A 17 12.60 -15.39 18.18
C PHE A 17 12.17 -16.35 17.11
N ARG A 18 10.86 -16.53 16.95
CA ARG A 18 10.29 -17.43 15.97
C ARG A 18 9.51 -16.64 14.93
N ILE A 19 9.78 -16.93 13.67
CA ILE A 19 9.00 -16.44 12.54
C ILE A 19 8.38 -17.66 11.87
N GLU A 20 7.07 -17.64 11.67
CA GLU A 20 6.32 -18.66 10.95
C GLU A 20 5.78 -18.07 9.66
N VAL A 21 6.10 -18.69 8.53
CA VAL A 21 5.52 -18.38 7.23
C VAL A 21 4.63 -19.55 6.85
N GLN A 22 3.32 -19.34 6.96
CA GLN A 22 2.31 -20.33 6.70
C GLN A 22 1.72 -20.11 5.30
N HIS A 23 1.74 -21.17 4.49
CA HIS A 23 1.01 -21.17 3.22
C HIS A 23 -0.50 -21.01 3.49
N PRO A 24 -1.23 -20.17 2.73
CA PRO A 24 -2.61 -19.80 3.08
C PRO A 24 -3.61 -20.96 3.06
N ARG A 25 -3.24 -22.09 2.45
CA ARG A 25 -4.15 -23.24 2.25
C ARG A 25 -3.70 -24.55 2.89
N ILE A 26 -2.41 -24.69 3.12
CA ILE A 26 -1.82 -25.99 3.47
C ILE A 26 -1.04 -25.72 4.74
N GLU A 27 -1.67 -26.01 5.88
CA GLU A 27 -1.09 -25.74 7.19
C GLU A 27 0.24 -26.49 7.38
N GLU A 28 0.37 -27.67 6.77
CA GLU A 28 1.58 -28.48 6.77
C GLU A 28 2.73 -27.81 5.99
N LEU A 29 2.42 -26.90 5.07
CA LEU A 29 3.40 -26.04 4.41
C LEU A 29 3.65 -24.77 5.23
N THR A 30 4.05 -24.99 6.48
CA THR A 30 4.59 -23.95 7.34
C THR A 30 6.11 -24.02 7.35
N ARG A 31 6.75 -22.85 7.19
CA ARG A 31 8.19 -22.69 7.38
C ARG A 31 8.42 -21.92 8.66
N THR A 32 9.17 -22.53 9.57
CA THR A 32 9.54 -21.92 10.84
C THR A 32 11.01 -21.53 10.80
N LEU A 33 11.29 -20.25 11.00
CA LEU A 33 12.63 -19.72 11.20
C LEU A 33 12.80 -19.39 12.69
N ARG A 34 13.95 -19.74 13.27
CA ARG A 34 14.28 -19.45 14.67
C ARG A 34 15.61 -18.74 14.75
N PHE A 35 15.62 -17.64 15.47
CA PHE A 35 16.80 -16.81 15.71
C PHE A 35 17.12 -16.83 17.20
N VAL A 36 18.39 -16.97 17.54
CA VAL A 36 18.87 -16.85 18.92
C VAL A 36 20.26 -16.26 18.92
N ARG A 37 20.57 -15.48 19.94
CA ARG A 37 21.94 -15.02 20.15
C ARG A 37 22.78 -16.18 20.66
N ALA A 38 23.97 -16.32 20.10
CA ALA A 38 24.90 -17.39 20.43
C ALA A 38 26.26 -16.80 20.79
N GLN A 39 26.88 -17.31 21.85
CA GLN A 39 28.25 -16.98 22.22
C GLN A 39 29.13 -18.23 22.14
N PRO A 40 30.29 -18.16 21.45
CA PRO A 40 31.25 -19.25 21.51
C PRO A 40 31.85 -19.35 22.92
N THR A 41 32.16 -20.57 23.31
CA THR A 41 32.77 -20.96 24.58
C THR A 41 33.86 -21.98 24.30
N GLU A 42 34.73 -22.24 25.28
CA GLU A 42 35.81 -23.23 25.13
C GLU A 42 35.30 -24.64 24.79
N THR A 43 34.06 -24.97 25.15
CA THR A 43 33.46 -26.30 24.95
C THR A 43 32.36 -26.33 23.88
N GLY A 44 32.07 -25.22 23.20
CA GLY A 44 31.04 -25.16 22.17
C GLY A 44 30.32 -23.81 22.11
N VAL A 45 29.00 -23.85 21.87
CA VAL A 45 28.17 -22.65 21.71
C VAL A 45 27.14 -22.57 22.83
N ARG A 46 27.04 -21.40 23.45
CA ARG A 46 26.03 -21.09 24.46
C ARG A 46 24.99 -20.13 23.89
N TRP A 47 23.72 -20.52 23.95
CA TRP A 47 22.60 -19.63 23.63
C TRP A 47 22.43 -18.60 24.75
N THR A 48 22.24 -17.34 24.38
CA THR A 48 22.15 -16.22 25.32
C THR A 48 20.91 -15.38 25.08
N GLN A 49 20.53 -14.60 26.09
CA GLN A 49 19.40 -13.70 26.01
C GLN A 49 19.63 -12.62 24.93
N PRO A 50 18.57 -12.18 24.24
CA PRO A 50 18.66 -11.07 23.31
C PRO A 50 19.07 -9.79 24.02
N THR A 51 19.97 -9.06 23.37
CA THR A 51 20.34 -7.69 23.74
C THR A 51 19.29 -6.70 23.23
N TRP A 52 19.38 -5.45 23.68
CA TRP A 52 18.55 -4.37 23.16
C TRP A 52 18.72 -4.20 21.64
N LEU A 53 19.93 -4.43 21.10
CA LEU A 53 20.20 -4.31 19.67
C LEU A 53 19.55 -5.44 18.87
N ASP A 54 19.51 -6.65 19.41
CA ASP A 54 18.80 -7.77 18.77
C ASP A 54 17.31 -7.46 18.67
N ARG A 55 16.71 -6.93 19.76
CA ARG A 55 15.31 -6.49 19.77
C ARG A 55 15.06 -5.36 18.76
N PHE A 56 15.94 -4.35 18.71
CA PHE A 56 15.82 -3.24 17.77
C PHE A 56 15.68 -3.71 16.32
N TRP A 57 16.52 -4.66 15.87
CA TRP A 57 16.43 -5.18 14.49
C TRP A 57 15.19 -6.03 14.27
N ILE A 58 14.81 -6.84 15.25
CA ILE A 58 13.67 -7.75 15.16
C ILE A 58 12.36 -6.98 15.10
N ASP A 59 12.25 -5.87 15.82
CA ASP A 59 11.09 -4.99 15.79
C ASP A 59 10.90 -4.31 14.41
N GLN A 60 11.92 -4.27 13.55
CA GLN A 60 11.80 -3.76 12.18
C GLN A 60 11.29 -4.82 11.18
N LEU A 61 11.47 -6.11 11.46
CA LEU A 61 11.14 -7.18 10.52
C LEU A 61 9.67 -7.23 10.08
N PRO A 62 8.67 -6.93 10.94
CA PRO A 62 7.28 -6.88 10.49
C PRO A 62 7.07 -5.90 9.34
N LYS A 63 7.73 -4.73 9.36
CA LYS A 63 7.63 -3.73 8.30
C LYS A 63 8.08 -4.29 6.95
N ASP A 64 9.21 -4.99 6.93
CA ASP A 64 9.74 -5.63 5.73
C ASP A 64 8.82 -6.77 5.26
N ALA A 65 8.25 -7.53 6.21
CA ALA A 65 7.30 -8.58 5.89
C ALA A 65 6.02 -8.04 5.25
N PHE A 66 5.54 -6.85 5.63
CA PHE A 66 4.38 -6.21 4.99
C PHE A 66 4.62 -5.81 3.53
N GLU A 67 5.87 -5.65 3.11
CA GLU A 67 6.17 -5.44 1.69
C GLU A 67 5.93 -6.71 0.86
N LEU A 68 6.03 -7.87 1.49
CA LEU A 68 6.00 -9.18 0.82
C LEU A 68 4.69 -9.96 1.07
N ALA A 69 4.01 -9.70 2.18
CA ALA A 69 2.84 -10.44 2.61
C ALA A 69 1.70 -9.51 3.05
N ASN A 70 0.46 -9.88 2.70
CA ASN A 70 -0.75 -9.15 3.10
C ASN A 70 -1.16 -9.46 4.54
N PHE A 71 -0.71 -10.60 5.08
CA PHE A 71 -1.15 -11.13 6.37
C PHE A 71 0.05 -11.29 7.30
N VAL A 72 0.42 -10.23 8.01
CA VAL A 72 1.51 -10.30 8.99
C VAL A 72 0.98 -9.98 10.38
N GLN A 73 1.35 -10.79 11.36
CA GLN A 73 1.00 -10.64 12.78
C GLN A 73 2.28 -10.74 13.62
N GLY A 74 2.45 -9.92 14.65
CA GLY A 74 3.73 -9.93 15.38
C GLY A 74 3.88 -8.88 16.46
N PHE A 75 5.13 -8.56 16.80
CA PHE A 75 5.61 -7.87 18.02
C PHE A 75 4.94 -6.53 18.41
N SER A 76 4.07 -5.95 17.58
CA SER A 76 3.35 -4.71 17.82
C SER A 76 1.87 -4.84 17.44
N GLU A 77 0.97 -4.24 18.24
CA GLU A 77 -0.46 -4.14 17.93
C GLU A 77 -0.76 -3.18 16.76
N GLU A 78 0.22 -2.38 16.35
CA GLU A 78 0.08 -1.36 15.30
C GLU A 78 -0.28 -1.97 13.94
N TYR A 79 0.14 -3.21 13.72
CA TYR A 79 -0.15 -3.91 12.48
C TYR A 79 -1.11 -5.08 12.72
N ARG A 80 -2.40 -4.81 12.52
CA ARG A 80 -3.44 -5.85 12.57
C ARG A 80 -3.74 -6.33 11.16
N ILE A 81 -3.86 -7.65 11.04
CA ILE A 81 -4.44 -8.29 9.86
C ILE A 81 -5.86 -7.75 9.67
N PRO A 82 -6.24 -7.26 8.47
CA PRO A 82 -7.61 -6.88 8.18
C PRO A 82 -8.54 -8.04 8.54
N THR A 83 -9.47 -7.81 9.45
CA THR A 83 -10.32 -8.90 9.98
C THR A 83 -11.49 -9.20 9.05
N ASP A 84 -11.81 -8.25 8.18
CA ASP A 84 -12.88 -8.35 7.21
C ASP A 84 -12.41 -7.73 5.88
N LEU A 85 -12.05 -8.58 4.92
CA LEU A 85 -11.56 -8.13 3.63
C LEU A 85 -12.61 -7.33 2.83
N THR A 86 -13.89 -7.45 3.18
CA THR A 86 -14.98 -6.66 2.56
C THR A 86 -14.92 -5.18 2.96
N ARG A 87 -14.15 -4.86 4.01
CA ARG A 87 -13.93 -3.49 4.50
C ARG A 87 -12.69 -2.84 3.89
N LEU A 88 -11.92 -3.58 3.08
CA LEU A 88 -10.78 -3.01 2.36
C LEU A 88 -11.26 -1.98 1.33
N ARG A 89 -10.56 -0.86 1.26
CA ARG A 89 -10.78 0.24 0.30
C ARG A 89 -9.44 0.71 -0.23
N LEU A 90 -9.41 1.14 -1.48
CA LEU A 90 -8.30 1.96 -1.98
C LEU A 90 -8.65 3.41 -1.71
N ALA A 91 -7.88 4.07 -0.86
CA ALA A 91 -8.04 5.48 -0.54
C ALA A 91 -7.12 6.33 -1.40
N ILE A 92 -7.63 7.47 -1.87
CA ILE A 92 -6.81 8.55 -2.40
C ILE A 92 -6.63 9.54 -1.28
N ALA A 93 -5.40 9.69 -0.80
CA ALA A 93 -5.01 10.66 0.20
C ALA A 93 -4.29 11.84 -0.47
N ARG A 94 -4.61 13.07 -0.06
CA ARG A 94 -3.88 14.27 -0.45
C ARG A 94 -2.73 14.47 0.52
N ASP A 95 -1.53 14.50 -0.02
CA ASP A 95 -0.34 14.81 0.77
C ASP A 95 -0.34 16.30 1.14
N PRO A 96 0.03 16.65 2.38
CA PRO A 96 0.09 18.03 2.80
C PRO A 96 1.19 18.76 2.02
N SER A 97 0.89 19.98 1.58
CA SER A 97 1.90 20.84 0.96
C SER A 97 2.92 21.31 1.98
N ARG A 98 4.10 21.71 1.50
CA ARG A 98 5.15 22.29 2.35
C ARG A 98 4.63 23.45 3.20
N LYS A 99 3.79 24.32 2.63
CA LYS A 99 3.20 25.45 3.36
C LYS A 99 2.30 24.97 4.51
N GLU A 100 1.43 23.98 4.24
CA GLU A 100 0.57 23.40 5.29
C GLU A 100 1.40 22.72 6.39
N VAL A 101 2.51 22.07 6.05
CA VAL A 101 3.46 21.50 7.03
C VAL A 101 4.18 22.59 7.82
N GLU A 102 4.57 23.70 7.19
CA GLU A 102 5.18 24.85 7.87
C GLU A 102 4.19 25.54 8.82
N GLU A 103 2.89 25.58 8.47
CA GLU A 103 1.82 26.20 9.27
C GLU A 103 1.30 25.30 10.41
N HIS A 104 1.16 23.99 10.17
CA HIS A 104 0.52 23.06 11.11
C HIS A 104 1.49 22.05 11.75
N GLY A 105 2.76 22.05 11.31
CA GLY A 105 3.81 21.19 11.84
C GLY A 105 4.05 19.91 11.02
N PRO A 106 5.18 19.22 11.26
CA PRO A 106 5.61 18.03 10.54
C PRO A 106 4.70 16.80 10.73
N GLU A 107 3.86 16.80 11.77
CA GLU A 107 2.95 15.71 12.10
C GLU A 107 1.63 15.76 11.32
N LEU A 108 1.45 16.77 10.45
CA LEU A 108 0.24 16.89 9.64
C LEU A 108 0.09 15.66 8.75
N ARG A 109 -1.02 14.95 8.93
CA ARG A 109 -1.30 13.69 8.21
C ARG A 109 -1.90 13.96 6.83
N PRO A 110 -1.66 13.06 5.86
CA PRO A 110 -2.41 13.06 4.61
C PRO A 110 -3.92 12.99 4.85
N GLU A 111 -4.67 13.73 4.06
CA GLU A 111 -6.12 13.84 4.13
C GLU A 111 -6.76 12.85 3.15
N ILE A 112 -7.66 11.97 3.59
CA ILE A 112 -8.37 11.08 2.67
C ILE A 112 -9.42 11.89 1.89
N VAL A 113 -9.21 12.05 0.59
CA VAL A 113 -10.09 12.83 -0.30
C VAL A 113 -11.06 11.97 -1.11
N ALA A 114 -10.76 10.68 -1.27
CA ALA A 114 -11.67 9.73 -1.91
C ALA A 114 -11.43 8.29 -1.41
N LEU A 115 -12.48 7.47 -1.50
CA LEU A 115 -12.44 6.04 -1.19
C LEU A 115 -13.09 5.28 -2.35
N ALA A 116 -12.30 4.47 -3.06
CA ALA A 116 -12.82 3.47 -3.98
C ALA A 116 -13.39 2.31 -3.16
N LYS A 117 -14.64 1.97 -3.42
CA LYS A 117 -15.36 0.91 -2.72
C LYS A 117 -15.41 -0.33 -3.61
N LEU A 118 -15.71 -1.47 -2.99
CA LEU A 118 -16.26 -2.57 -3.77
C LEU A 118 -17.64 -2.08 -4.23
N GLY A 119 -17.92 -2.20 -5.54
CA GLY A 119 -19.18 -1.73 -6.11
C GLY A 119 -20.43 -2.30 -5.44
N LEU A 120 -21.61 -1.87 -5.91
CA LEU A 120 -22.92 -2.17 -5.31
C LEU A 120 -23.22 -3.66 -5.06
N ASP A 121 -22.55 -4.57 -5.78
CA ASP A 121 -22.68 -6.00 -5.59
C ASP A 121 -21.49 -6.54 -4.79
N ASP A 122 -21.69 -6.55 -3.47
CA ASP A 122 -20.87 -7.31 -2.54
C ASP A 122 -20.70 -8.74 -3.10
N PRO A 123 -19.47 -9.23 -3.33
CA PRO A 123 -19.25 -10.48 -4.06
C PRO A 123 -20.07 -11.61 -3.44
N PRO A 124 -20.74 -12.49 -4.21
CA PRO A 124 -21.58 -13.52 -3.62
C PRO A 124 -20.79 -14.31 -2.55
N ALA A 125 -21.41 -14.64 -1.42
CA ALA A 125 -20.72 -15.28 -0.30
C ALA A 125 -19.97 -16.56 -0.73
N GLN A 126 -20.48 -17.28 -1.74
CA GLN A 126 -19.84 -18.45 -2.33
C GLN A 126 -18.54 -18.14 -3.07
N VAL A 127 -18.48 -16.98 -3.73
CA VAL A 127 -17.28 -16.48 -4.43
C VAL A 127 -16.24 -16.09 -3.39
N ARG A 128 -16.64 -15.34 -2.36
CA ARG A 128 -15.79 -15.00 -1.20
C ARG A 128 -15.21 -16.25 -0.54
N ALA A 129 -16.06 -17.19 -0.12
CA ALA A 129 -15.66 -18.43 0.53
C ALA A 129 -14.72 -19.28 -0.34
N SER A 130 -14.93 -19.30 -1.66
CA SER A 130 -14.04 -20.02 -2.59
C SER A 130 -12.65 -19.37 -2.62
N PHE A 131 -12.56 -18.04 -2.68
CA PHE A 131 -11.28 -17.35 -2.72
C PHE A 131 -10.55 -17.31 -1.37
N GLU A 132 -11.28 -17.25 -0.26
CA GLU A 132 -10.73 -17.42 1.09
C GLU A 132 -10.12 -18.82 1.24
N ARG A 133 -10.85 -19.86 0.83
CA ARG A 133 -10.35 -21.24 0.80
C ARG A 133 -9.17 -21.40 -0.16
N ASP A 134 -9.15 -20.68 -1.28
CA ASP A 134 -8.10 -20.79 -2.29
C ASP A 134 -6.86 -19.91 -1.98
N GLY A 135 -6.90 -19.11 -0.91
CA GLY A 135 -5.78 -18.27 -0.47
C GLY A 135 -5.43 -17.14 -1.44
N CYS A 136 -6.42 -16.64 -2.18
CA CYS A 136 -6.27 -15.59 -3.20
C CYS A 136 -7.35 -14.50 -3.10
N ALA A 137 -8.00 -14.35 -1.95
CA ALA A 137 -9.09 -13.39 -1.77
C ALA A 137 -8.59 -11.93 -1.82
N HIS A 138 -7.37 -11.68 -1.34
CA HIS A 138 -6.86 -10.31 -1.26
C HIS A 138 -6.64 -9.71 -2.66
N ASP A 139 -5.94 -10.42 -3.54
CA ASP A 139 -5.67 -9.93 -4.91
C ASP A 139 -6.92 -9.61 -5.72
N LEU A 140 -7.94 -10.45 -5.56
CA LEU A 140 -9.21 -10.24 -6.25
C LEU A 140 -9.91 -8.97 -5.75
N ILE A 141 -9.96 -8.79 -4.43
CA ILE A 141 -10.55 -7.61 -3.82
C ILE A 141 -9.80 -6.35 -4.27
N ILE A 142 -8.47 -6.37 -4.26
CA ILE A 142 -7.65 -5.27 -4.80
C ILE A 142 -7.96 -5.02 -6.27
N ASN A 143 -8.07 -6.08 -7.08
CA ASN A 143 -8.40 -5.96 -8.50
C ASN A 143 -9.78 -5.31 -8.74
N TRP A 144 -10.78 -5.64 -7.92
CA TRP A 144 -12.10 -4.99 -7.99
C TRP A 144 -12.05 -3.54 -7.53
N LEU A 145 -11.41 -3.26 -6.39
CA LEU A 145 -11.22 -1.89 -5.89
C LEU A 145 -10.50 -1.00 -6.91
N SER A 146 -9.53 -1.57 -7.65
CA SER A 146 -8.79 -0.83 -8.67
C SER A 146 -9.63 -0.42 -9.89
N ALA A 147 -10.81 -1.04 -10.10
CA ALA A 147 -11.68 -0.71 -11.22
C ALA A 147 -12.34 0.66 -11.05
N GLU A 148 -12.83 0.99 -9.85
CA GLU A 148 -13.48 2.28 -9.55
C GLU A 148 -12.46 3.39 -9.23
N LEU A 149 -11.22 3.02 -8.92
CA LEU A 149 -10.19 3.97 -8.50
C LEU A 149 -9.91 5.06 -9.54
N TRP A 150 -9.97 4.72 -10.83
CA TRP A 150 -9.73 5.70 -11.90
C TRP A 150 -10.82 6.78 -11.94
N GLU A 151 -12.07 6.42 -11.72
CA GLU A 151 -13.21 7.36 -11.73
C GLU A 151 -13.11 8.39 -10.60
N HIS A 152 -12.55 7.99 -9.47
CA HIS A 152 -12.26 8.90 -8.35
C HIS A 152 -11.01 9.74 -8.57
N LEU A 153 -10.00 9.20 -9.27
CA LEU A 153 -8.74 9.89 -9.51
C LEU A 153 -8.88 10.98 -10.58
N VAL A 154 -9.59 10.72 -11.68
CA VAL A 154 -9.73 11.65 -12.82
C VAL A 154 -10.16 13.07 -12.42
N PRO A 155 -11.22 13.27 -11.60
CA PRO A 155 -11.65 14.61 -11.18
C PRO A 155 -10.57 15.39 -10.41
N LEU A 156 -9.65 14.69 -9.73
CA LEU A 156 -8.56 15.29 -8.95
C LEU A 156 -7.37 15.73 -9.82
N LEU A 157 -7.27 15.19 -11.03
CA LEU A 157 -6.18 15.45 -11.97
C LEU A 157 -6.54 16.50 -13.04
N LYS A 158 -7.82 16.87 -13.16
CA LYS A 158 -8.36 17.75 -14.22
C LYS A 158 -7.68 19.12 -14.33
N ASP A 159 -7.09 19.61 -13.24
CA ASP A 159 -6.54 20.96 -13.19
C ASP A 159 -5.27 21.09 -14.03
N TRP A 160 -4.61 19.97 -14.37
CA TRP A 160 -3.39 19.95 -15.18
C TRP A 160 -3.52 18.98 -16.36
N PRO A 161 -2.88 19.29 -17.51
CA PRO A 161 -2.82 18.38 -18.64
C PRO A 161 -2.29 16.99 -18.28
N TRP A 162 -2.84 15.96 -18.95
CA TRP A 162 -2.55 14.54 -18.67
C TRP A 162 -1.07 14.17 -18.85
N GLU A 163 -0.35 14.88 -19.72
CA GLU A 163 1.07 14.71 -19.97
C GLU A 163 1.96 15.14 -18.80
N PHE A 164 1.44 15.90 -17.82
CA PHE A 164 2.22 16.34 -16.67
C PHE A 164 2.08 15.40 -15.46
N TRP A 165 1.03 14.60 -15.38
CA TRP A 165 0.86 13.67 -14.27
C TRP A 165 1.79 12.46 -14.37
N ARG A 166 2.30 11.96 -13.25
CA ARG A 166 3.12 10.74 -13.17
C ARG A 166 2.69 9.88 -12.01
N LEU A 167 2.78 8.57 -12.21
CA LEU A 167 2.54 7.56 -11.19
C LEU A 167 3.86 6.87 -10.85
N SER A 168 4.23 6.85 -9.58
CA SER A 168 5.38 6.10 -9.06
C SER A 168 4.94 5.10 -8.00
N ARG A 169 5.71 4.01 -7.86
CA ARG A 169 5.49 3.00 -6.82
C ARG A 169 6.35 3.35 -5.61
N ALA A 170 5.78 3.22 -4.41
CA ALA A 170 6.48 3.34 -3.15
C ALA A 170 6.03 2.22 -2.20
N SER A 171 6.69 2.08 -1.05
CA SER A 171 6.35 1.00 -0.11
C SER A 171 4.91 1.13 0.41
N GLY A 172 4.08 0.13 0.11
CA GLY A 172 2.66 0.07 0.49
C GLY A 172 1.75 1.10 -0.18
N ARG A 173 2.21 1.82 -1.22
CA ARG A 173 1.43 2.91 -1.83
C ARG A 173 1.82 3.23 -3.28
N ILE A 174 0.94 3.94 -3.98
CA ILE A 174 1.22 4.54 -5.29
C ILE A 174 1.21 6.06 -5.12
N GLU A 175 2.24 6.73 -5.60
CA GLU A 175 2.38 8.18 -5.54
C GLU A 175 1.94 8.80 -6.87
N VAL A 176 1.15 9.86 -6.80
CA VAL A 176 0.68 10.65 -7.92
C VAL A 176 1.32 12.02 -7.84
N SER A 177 2.22 12.32 -8.77
CA SER A 177 2.99 13.56 -8.79
C SER A 177 2.73 14.37 -10.05
N LEU A 178 2.87 15.68 -9.92
CA LEU A 178 2.83 16.62 -11.04
C LEU A 178 4.27 16.92 -11.50
N GLN A 179 4.56 16.62 -12.75
CA GLN A 179 5.81 16.94 -13.44
C GLN A 179 5.53 17.92 -14.59
N ALA A 180 5.03 19.10 -14.25
CA ALA A 180 4.86 20.18 -15.22
C ALA A 180 6.18 20.93 -15.45
N PRO A 181 6.43 21.49 -16.65
CA PRO A 181 7.58 22.36 -16.88
C PRO A 181 7.56 23.55 -15.93
N LEU A 182 8.74 23.89 -15.37
CA LEU A 182 8.89 24.95 -14.38
C LEU A 182 8.24 26.27 -14.81
N ARG A 183 8.35 26.63 -16.10
CA ARG A 183 7.76 27.86 -16.62
C ARG A 183 6.24 27.90 -16.46
N VAL A 184 5.55 26.79 -16.79
CA VAL A 184 4.08 26.68 -16.65
C VAL A 184 3.69 26.68 -15.17
N MET A 185 4.51 26.06 -14.33
CA MET A 185 4.31 26.03 -12.88
C MET A 185 4.43 27.40 -12.21
N LEU A 186 5.37 28.23 -12.65
CA LEU A 186 5.59 29.58 -12.12
C LEU A 186 4.52 30.58 -12.57
N GLU A 187 3.83 30.31 -13.68
CA GLU A 187 2.75 31.15 -14.20
C GLU A 187 1.39 30.88 -13.51
N ARG A 188 1.32 29.88 -12.62
CA ARG A 188 0.11 29.56 -11.84
C ARG A 188 0.22 29.98 -10.37
N ASP A 189 -0.92 30.42 -9.83
CA ASP A 189 -1.17 30.66 -8.42
C ASP A 189 -2.26 29.67 -7.96
N PRO A 190 -2.07 28.87 -6.90
CA PRO A 190 -0.98 28.89 -5.91
C PRO A 190 0.35 28.30 -6.39
N ALA A 191 1.41 28.64 -5.63
CA ALA A 191 2.79 28.25 -5.88
C ALA A 191 2.98 26.75 -6.19
N PRO A 192 3.97 26.40 -7.03
CA PRO A 192 4.20 25.03 -7.47
C PRO A 192 4.34 24.03 -6.32
N ARG A 193 3.56 22.94 -6.40
CA ARG A 193 3.78 21.75 -5.57
C ARG A 193 4.83 20.86 -6.21
N TRP A 194 5.87 20.54 -5.46
CA TRP A 194 6.89 19.58 -5.83
C TRP A 194 6.68 18.27 -5.08
N GLY A 195 6.89 17.15 -5.77
CA GLY A 195 6.72 15.82 -5.20
C GLY A 195 5.31 15.25 -5.37
N PRO A 196 4.98 14.17 -4.63
CA PRO A 196 3.64 13.58 -4.61
C PRO A 196 2.60 14.61 -4.14
N ILE A 197 1.49 14.71 -4.88
CA ILE A 197 0.32 15.50 -4.51
C ILE A 197 -0.73 14.59 -3.89
N TYR A 198 -0.87 13.38 -4.43
CA TYR A 198 -1.73 12.36 -3.89
C TYR A 198 -0.96 11.06 -3.68
N SER A 199 -1.39 10.31 -2.68
CA SER A 199 -0.96 8.96 -2.39
C SER A 199 -2.16 8.03 -2.40
N ILE A 200 -2.08 6.94 -3.15
CA ILE A 200 -3.08 5.88 -3.17
C ILE A 200 -2.60 4.78 -2.22
N VAL A 201 -3.42 4.46 -1.24
CA VAL A 201 -3.09 3.57 -0.13
C VAL A 201 -4.22 2.57 0.10
N LEU A 202 -3.89 1.40 0.64
CA LEU A 202 -4.90 0.46 1.10
C LEU A 202 -5.32 0.82 2.53
N VAL A 203 -6.62 0.83 2.78
CA VAL A 203 -7.18 1.08 4.11
C VAL A 203 -8.26 0.06 4.44
N GLU A 204 -8.42 -0.22 5.73
CA GLU A 204 -9.59 -0.90 6.28
C GLU A 204 -10.55 0.17 6.82
N GLN A 205 -11.79 0.17 6.32
CA GLN A 205 -12.83 1.07 6.77
C GLN A 205 -13.69 0.38 7.85
N PRO A 206 -13.53 0.72 9.15
CA PRO A 206 -14.36 0.15 10.21
C PRO A 206 -15.82 0.62 10.09
N SER A 207 -16.74 -0.09 10.75
CA SER A 207 -18.17 0.30 10.80
C SER A 207 -18.39 1.64 11.50
N GLU A 208 -17.50 1.99 12.43
CA GLU A 208 -17.46 3.27 13.11
C GLU A 208 -16.01 3.74 13.24
N GLY A 209 -15.76 5.02 12.94
CA GLY A 209 -14.45 5.66 13.04
C GLY A 209 -13.73 5.87 11.70
N GLU A 210 -12.54 6.47 11.80
CA GLU A 210 -11.70 6.79 10.64
C GLU A 210 -11.12 5.54 9.98
N PRO A 211 -10.93 5.56 8.64
CA PRO A 211 -10.20 4.52 7.94
C PRO A 211 -8.79 4.35 8.49
N ARG A 212 -8.32 3.12 8.54
CA ARG A 212 -6.98 2.77 9.07
C ARG A 212 -6.14 2.18 7.96
N PHE A 213 -4.86 2.50 7.91
CA PHE A 213 -3.96 1.92 6.93
C PHE A 213 -3.94 0.40 7.07
N ALA A 214 -4.10 -0.26 5.93
CA ALA A 214 -3.97 -1.69 5.79
C ALA A 214 -2.68 -1.99 5.01
N PRO A 215 -1.96 -3.05 5.36
CA PRO A 215 -0.77 -3.44 4.62
C PRO A 215 -1.07 -3.76 3.17
N TRP A 216 -0.20 -3.35 2.26
CA TRP A 216 -0.36 -3.59 0.84
C TRP A 216 0.95 -4.09 0.23
N ARG A 217 0.99 -5.38 -0.10
CA ARG A 217 2.19 -6.00 -0.68
C ARG A 217 2.61 -5.35 -2.01
N GLN A 218 3.91 -5.36 -2.28
CA GLN A 218 4.51 -4.74 -3.46
C GLN A 218 3.96 -5.27 -4.78
N VAL A 219 3.65 -6.57 -4.86
CA VAL A 219 3.06 -7.17 -6.07
C VAL A 219 1.66 -6.60 -6.34
N GLY A 220 0.87 -6.38 -5.29
CA GLY A 220 -0.45 -5.75 -5.41
C GLY A 220 -0.36 -4.28 -5.80
N VAL A 221 0.59 -3.55 -5.19
CA VAL A 221 0.90 -2.16 -5.56
C VAL A 221 1.28 -2.07 -7.04
N ALA A 222 2.15 -2.97 -7.51
CA ALA A 222 2.59 -3.01 -8.90
C ALA A 222 1.42 -3.29 -9.86
N ALA A 223 0.56 -4.27 -9.56
CA ALA A 223 -0.58 -4.60 -10.42
C ALA A 223 -1.56 -3.43 -10.58
N VAL A 224 -1.88 -2.73 -9.48
CA VAL A 224 -2.76 -1.54 -9.55
C VAL A 224 -2.06 -0.37 -10.23
N HIS A 225 -0.76 -0.18 -9.98
CA HIS A 225 0.04 0.84 -10.67
C HIS A 225 0.03 0.64 -12.19
N GLU A 226 0.29 -0.58 -12.66
CA GLU A 226 0.27 -0.90 -14.09
C GLU A 226 -1.10 -0.61 -14.71
N ARG A 227 -2.18 -0.97 -14.02
CA ARG A 227 -3.55 -0.69 -14.47
C ARG A 227 -3.83 0.81 -14.56
N LEU A 228 -3.52 1.58 -13.52
CA LEU A 228 -3.68 3.03 -13.53
C LEU A 228 -2.80 3.71 -14.58
N GLN A 229 -1.58 3.20 -14.78
CA GLN A 229 -0.66 3.70 -15.79
C GLN A 229 -1.21 3.47 -17.21
N SER A 230 -1.85 2.33 -17.44
CA SER A 230 -2.56 2.07 -18.70
C SER A 230 -3.67 3.10 -18.93
N PHE A 231 -4.52 3.37 -17.94
CA PHE A 231 -5.58 4.39 -18.06
C PHE A 231 -5.03 5.79 -18.31
N LEU A 232 -3.96 6.18 -17.60
CA LEU A 232 -3.30 7.46 -17.81
C LEU A 232 -2.71 7.58 -19.21
N ASN A 233 -2.15 6.50 -19.76
CA ASN A 233 -1.63 6.49 -21.13
C ASN A 233 -2.76 6.62 -22.16
N SER A 234 -3.86 5.88 -22.01
CA SER A 234 -5.03 6.01 -22.88
C SER A 234 -5.59 7.44 -22.85
N ALA A 235 -5.71 8.06 -21.67
CA ALA A 235 -6.19 9.44 -21.55
C ALA A 235 -5.28 10.46 -22.27
N ARG A 236 -3.96 10.21 -22.32
CA ARG A 236 -3.02 11.05 -23.08
C ARG A 236 -3.16 10.87 -24.59
N GLU A 237 -3.37 9.63 -25.04
CA GLU A 237 -3.60 9.32 -26.45
C GLU A 237 -4.90 9.95 -26.94
N ASP A 238 -5.97 9.87 -26.16
CA ASP A 238 -7.24 10.52 -26.44
C ASP A 238 -7.08 12.05 -26.52
N ALA A 239 -6.35 12.65 -25.58
CA ALA A 239 -6.07 14.09 -25.59
C ALA A 239 -5.20 14.53 -26.79
N GLY A 240 -4.28 13.68 -27.25
CA GLY A 240 -3.43 13.93 -28.42
C GLY A 240 -4.09 13.65 -29.78
N SER A 241 -5.10 12.78 -29.82
CA SER A 241 -5.89 12.46 -31.02
C SER A 241 -7.01 13.47 -31.29
N GLY A 242 -7.35 14.30 -30.29
CA GLY A 242 -8.14 15.51 -30.47
C GLY A 242 -7.36 16.53 -31.30
N SER A 243 -7.66 16.58 -32.60
CA SER A 243 -7.17 17.59 -33.55
C SER A 243 -7.04 18.97 -32.90
N PRO A 244 -5.92 19.70 -33.10
CA PRO A 244 -5.70 20.99 -32.45
C PRO A 244 -6.81 21.94 -32.88
N ARG A 245 -7.70 22.31 -31.95
CA ARG A 245 -8.55 23.48 -32.14
C ARG A 245 -7.60 24.65 -32.26
N ALA A 246 -7.53 25.20 -33.47
CA ALA A 246 -6.77 26.38 -33.80
C ALA A 246 -7.00 27.44 -32.72
N LEU A 247 -5.92 27.81 -32.03
CA LEU A 247 -5.84 29.09 -31.36
C LEU A 247 -5.79 30.12 -32.48
N THR A 248 -6.95 30.65 -32.85
CA THR A 248 -7.04 31.85 -33.66
C THR A 248 -7.11 33.06 -32.71
N PRO A 249 -6.34 34.13 -32.96
CA PRO A 249 -6.43 35.39 -32.20
C PRO A 249 -7.79 36.07 -32.35
#